data_AF-A0A329MNK9-F1
#
_entry.id   AF-A0A329MNK9-F1
#
_cell.length_a   1.000
_cell.length_b   1.000
_cell.length_c   1.000
_cell.angle_alpha   90.00
_cell.angle_beta   90.00
_cell.angle_gamma   90.00
#
_symmetry.space_group_name_H-M   'P 1'
#
loop_
_entity.id
_entity.type
_entity.pdbx_description
1 polymer ?
#
loop_
_entity_poly.entity_id
_entity_poly.type
_entity_poly.pdbx_seq_one_letter_code
_entity_poly.pdbx_strand_id
1 'polypeptide(L)'
;MGNIYKSEVGKREVLGQYRKILASWPVENRQYEVETRFGATFVIESGSKDNPPLILLHGSVSNSFTWYGESNFFLASWKMGSAANT
;
A
#
# COMPACT_ATOMS: atom_id res chain seq x y z
N MET A 1 5.36 -1.60 -22.18
CA MET A 1 5.59 -0.71 -21.02
C MET A 1 7.03 -0.24 -21.07
N GLY A 2 7.29 1.07 -21.07
CA GLY A 2 8.64 1.61 -20.88
C GLY A 2 9.06 1.50 -19.41
N ASN A 3 10.37 1.46 -19.14
CA ASN A 3 10.87 1.51 -17.78
C ASN A 3 10.54 2.89 -17.17
N ILE A 4 9.69 2.93 -16.14
CA ILE A 4 9.35 4.17 -15.43
C ILE A 4 10.52 4.70 -14.58
N TYR A 5 11.50 3.83 -14.30
CA TYR A 5 12.71 4.18 -13.56
C TYR A 5 13.86 4.51 -14.52
N LYS A 6 14.66 5.52 -14.15
CA LYS A 6 15.84 5.95 -14.94
C LYS A 6 16.97 4.92 -14.93
N SER A 7 17.05 4.08 -13.90
CA SER A 7 18.04 3.02 -13.75
C SER A 7 17.58 1.97 -12.73
N GLU A 8 18.17 0.78 -12.75
CA GLU A 8 17.89 -0.27 -11.77
C GLU A 8 18.37 0.10 -10.35
N VAL A 9 19.42 0.90 -10.24
CA VAL A 9 19.85 1.47 -8.95
C VAL A 9 18.77 2.41 -8.41
N GLY A 10 18.29 3.34 -9.24
CA GLY A 10 17.25 4.29 -8.84
C GLY A 10 15.93 3.61 -8.46
N LYS A 11 15.53 2.55 -9.19
CA LYS A 11 14.39 1.71 -8.82
C LYS A 11 14.54 1.14 -7.41
N ARG A 12 15.69 0.52 -7.12
CA ARG A 12 15.95 -0.08 -5.80
C ARG A 12 15.97 0.96 -4.69
N GLU A 13 16.49 2.15 -4.94
CA GLU A 13 16.49 3.25 -3.98
C GLU A 13 15.08 3.76 -3.67
N VAL A 14 14.27 4.06 -4.70
CA VAL A 14 12.87 4.52 -4.54
C VAL A 14 12.06 3.49 -3.75
N LEU A 15 12.09 2.22 -4.18
CA LEU A 15 11.37 1.15 -3.49
C LEU A 15 11.92 0.90 -2.07
N GLY A 16 13.22 1.07 -1.87
CA GLY A 16 13.86 0.96 -0.56
C GLY A 16 13.39 2.04 0.42
N GLN A 17 13.28 3.29 -0.02
CA GLN A 17 12.71 4.38 0.78
C GLN A 17 11.24 4.14 1.09
N TYR A 18 10.47 3.67 0.10
CA TYR A 18 9.07 3.34 0.31
C TYR A 18 8.88 2.27 1.39
N ARG A 19 9.67 1.19 1.36
CA ARG A 19 9.64 0.15 2.41
C ARG A 19 10.02 0.70 3.78
N LYS A 20 10.99 1.62 3.88
CA LYS A 20 11.34 2.25 5.16
C LYS A 20 10.19 3.07 5.74
N ILE A 21 9.46 3.79 4.88
CA ILE A 21 8.26 4.54 5.26
C ILE A 21 7.16 3.58 5.73
N LEU A 22 6.94 2.46 5.02
CA LEU A 22 5.95 1.47 5.45
C LEU A 22 6.33 0.72 6.72
N ALA A 23 7.62 0.64 7.07
CA ALA A 23 8.06 0.04 8.34
C ALA A 23 7.58 0.84 9.57
N SER A 24 7.23 2.13 9.40
CA SER A 24 6.67 2.93 10.50
C SER A 24 5.14 2.85 10.59
N TRP A 25 4.46 2.08 9.73
CA TRP A 25 3.00 1.96 9.71
C TRP A 25 2.45 1.69 11.12
N PRO A 26 1.44 2.44 11.59
CA PRO A 26 1.15 2.54 13.02
C PRO A 26 0.42 1.30 13.57
N VAL A 27 0.08 0.34 12.72
CA VAL A 27 -0.73 -0.84 13.04
C VAL A 27 -0.15 -2.07 12.35
N GLU A 28 -0.46 -3.27 12.86
CA GLU A 28 -0.06 -4.51 12.19
C GLU A 28 -0.67 -4.56 10.78
N ASN A 29 0.15 -4.91 9.80
CA ASN A 29 -0.27 -4.98 8.42
C ASN A 29 0.40 -6.11 7.65
N ARG A 30 -0.31 -6.59 6.63
CA ARG A 30 0.20 -7.54 5.64
C ARG A 30 0.36 -6.84 4.30
N GLN A 31 1.54 -6.94 3.71
CA GLN A 31 1.87 -6.35 2.41
C GLN A 31 2.01 -7.45 1.37
N TYR A 32 1.28 -7.35 0.26
CA TYR A 32 1.29 -8.36 -0.80
C TYR A 32 0.87 -7.77 -2.15
N GLU A 33 1.15 -8.48 -3.24
CA GLU A 33 0.69 -8.12 -4.57
C GLU A 33 -0.52 -8.97 -4.98
N VAL A 34 -1.43 -8.36 -5.74
CA VAL A 34 -2.57 -9.03 -6.37
C VAL A 34 -2.42 -8.90 -7.89
N GLU A 35 -2.46 -10.04 -8.59
CA GLU A 35 -2.43 -10.07 -10.05
C GLU A 35 -3.73 -9.50 -10.62
N THR A 36 -3.60 -8.59 -11.58
CA THR A 36 -4.73 -8.04 -12.33
C THR A 36 -4.45 -8.09 -13.83
N ARG A 37 -5.50 -7.91 -14.65
CA ARG A 37 -5.34 -7.80 -16.10
C ARG A 37 -4.49 -6.60 -16.55
N PHE A 38 -4.17 -5.67 -15.66
CA PHE A 38 -3.36 -4.47 -15.94
C PHE A 38 -1.95 -4.56 -15.33
N GLY A 39 -1.60 -5.69 -14.70
CA GLY A 39 -0.35 -5.91 -13.96
C GLY A 39 -0.58 -6.13 -12.47
N ALA A 40 0.50 -6.45 -11.76
CA ALA A 40 0.48 -6.62 -10.32
C ALA A 40 0.15 -5.30 -9.60
N THR A 41 -0.71 -5.37 -8.59
CA THR A 41 -1.10 -4.24 -7.74
C THR A 41 -0.68 -4.52 -6.30
N PHE A 42 0.08 -3.60 -5.70
CA PHE A 42 0.53 -3.74 -4.33
C PHE A 42 -0.59 -3.36 -3.34
N VAL A 43 -0.77 -4.16 -2.30
CA VAL A 43 -1.82 -4.01 -1.29
C VAL A 43 -1.22 -4.02 0.11
N ILE A 44 -1.67 -3.06 0.94
CA ILE A 44 -1.45 -3.05 2.38
C ILE A 44 -2.78 -3.38 3.06
N GLU A 45 -2.81 -4.49 3.79
CA GLU A 45 -3.99 -4.96 4.52
C GLU A 45 -3.80 -4.81 6.03
N SER A 46 -4.80 -4.29 6.74
CA SER A 46 -4.81 -4.14 8.20
C SER A 46 -6.19 -4.43 8.79
N GLY A 47 -6.24 -4.91 10.03
CA GLY A 47 -7.48 -5.18 10.76
C GLY A 47 -7.90 -6.65 10.77
N SER A 48 -8.91 -6.95 11.59
CA SER A 48 -9.40 -8.33 11.77
C SER A 48 -10.00 -8.88 10.48
N LYS A 49 -9.81 -10.18 10.24
CA LYS A 49 -10.48 -10.89 9.13
C LYS A 49 -11.99 -10.98 9.30
N ASP A 50 -12.48 -10.82 10.53
CA ASP A 50 -13.90 -10.91 10.88
C ASP A 50 -14.64 -9.59 10.67
N ASN A 51 -13.91 -8.47 10.49
CA ASN A 51 -14.51 -7.18 10.19
C ASN A 51 -14.93 -7.10 8.71
N PRO A 52 -16.00 -6.36 8.38
CA PRO A 52 -16.37 -6.10 6.99
C PRO A 52 -15.22 -5.43 6.21
N PRO A 53 -15.03 -5.75 4.92
CA PRO A 53 -13.94 -5.22 4.12
C PRO A 53 -14.17 -3.74 3.74
N LEU A 54 -13.11 -2.95 3.76
CA LEU A 54 -13.03 -1.57 3.29
C LEU A 54 -11.82 -1.42 2.35
N ILE A 55 -12.04 -0.90 1.15
CA ILE A 55 -10.98 -0.65 0.18
C ILE A 55 -10.70 0.85 0.11
N LEU A 56 -9.43 1.22 0.28
CA LEU A 56 -8.97 2.60 0.26
C LEU A 56 -8.09 2.87 -0.97
N LEU A 57 -8.56 3.78 -1.83
CA LEU A 57 -7.85 4.21 -3.04
C LEU A 57 -7.26 5.62 -2.80
N HIS A 58 -5.94 5.75 -2.92
CA HIS A 58 -5.28 7.04 -2.73
C HIS A 58 -5.60 8.04 -3.86
N GLY A 59 -5.40 9.32 -3.59
CA GLY A 59 -5.51 10.37 -4.60
C GLY A 59 -4.40 10.32 -5.66
N SER A 60 -4.59 11.05 -6.76
CA SER A 60 -3.58 11.15 -7.83
C SER A 60 -2.22 11.63 -7.30
N VAL A 61 -1.13 11.18 -7.91
CA VAL A 61 0.27 11.56 -7.56
C VAL A 61 0.68 11.14 -6.13
N SER A 62 -0.06 10.23 -5.50
CA SER A 62 0.24 9.67 -4.17
C SER A 62 0.40 8.14 -4.22
N ASN A 63 0.42 7.49 -3.05
CA ASN A 63 0.39 6.05 -2.86
C ASN A 63 -0.38 5.72 -1.55
N SER A 64 -0.43 4.44 -1.16
CA SER A 64 -1.14 3.96 0.03
C SER A 64 -0.72 4.63 1.34
N PHE A 65 0.45 5.26 1.41
CA PHE A 65 0.91 5.96 2.60
C PHE A 65 0.05 7.18 2.99
N THR A 66 -0.78 7.70 2.07
CA THR A 66 -1.80 8.73 2.41
C THR A 66 -2.66 8.34 3.61
N TRP A 67 -2.90 7.05 3.83
CA TRP A 67 -3.79 6.57 4.90
C TRP A 67 -3.09 6.34 6.23
N TYR A 68 -1.79 6.65 6.35
CA TYR A 68 -1.00 6.42 7.56
C TYR A 68 -1.64 6.99 8.83
N GLY A 69 -2.10 8.25 8.81
CA GLY A 69 -2.67 8.89 10.00
C GLY A 69 -4.04 8.33 10.38
N GLU A 70 -4.85 7.95 9.40
CA GLU A 70 -6.23 7.49 9.59
C GLU A 70 -6.32 5.98 9.81
N SER A 71 -5.23 5.23 9.59
CA SER A 71 -5.31 3.78 9.54
C SER A 71 -5.79 3.18 10.86
N ASN A 72 -5.45 3.79 11.99
CA ASN A 72 -5.88 3.33 13.32
C ASN A 72 -7.39 3.56 13.57
N PHE A 73 -7.99 4.58 12.95
CA PHE A 73 -9.39 4.93 13.16
C PHE A 73 -10.34 3.86 12.60
N PHE A 74 -10.00 3.28 11.46
CA PHE A 74 -10.87 2.33 10.77
C PHE A 74 -10.83 0.90 11.33
N LEU A 75 -9.80 0.52 12.10
CA LEU A 75 -9.61 -0.87 12.56
C LEU A 75 -10.67 -1.36 13.55
N ALA A 76 -11.35 -0.45 14.25
CA ALA A 76 -12.40 -0.81 15.19
C ALA A 76 -13.60 -1.49 14.50
N SER A 77 -13.81 -1.19 13.21
CA SER A 77 -15.02 -1.62 12.49
C SER A 77 -14.74 -2.27 11.13
N TRP A 78 -13.53 -2.16 10.59
CA TRP A 78 -13.24 -2.54 9.20
C TRP A 78 -11.94 -3.32 9.06
N LYS A 79 -11.93 -4.21 8.07
CA LYS A 79 -10.71 -4.79 7.51
C LYS A 79 -10.30 -3.94 6.30
N MET A 80 -9.18 -3.23 6.39
CA MET A 80 -8.75 -2.33 5.34
C MET A 80 -7.79 -3.00 4.36
N GLY A 81 -7.96 -2.70 3.07
CA GLY A 81 -6.95 -2.91 2.03
C GLY A 81 -6.70 -1.59 1.29
N SER A 82 -5.46 -1.12 1.25
CA SER A 82 -5.06 0.01 0.39
C SER A 82 -4.23 -0.47 -0.78
N ALA A 83 -4.64 -0.12 -1.98
CA ALA A 83 -3.90 -0.44 -3.20
C ALA A 83 -3.02 0.74 -3.62
N ALA A 84 -1.76 0.46 -3.93
CA ALA A 84 -0.85 1.37 -4.60
C ALA A 84 -0.30 0.71 -5.87
N ASN A 85 -0.17 1.49 -6.94
CA ASN A 85 0.70 1.14 -8.05
C ASN A 85 2.08 1.71 -7.73
N THR A 86 3.06 0.84 -7.47
CA THR A 86 4.50 1.19 -7.35
C THR A 86 5.33 0.42 -8.36
#